data_AF-A0A1G0PEY7-F1
#
_entry.id   AF-A0A1G0PEY7-F1
#
_cell.length_a   1.000
_cell.length_b   1.000
_cell.length_c   1.000
_cell.angle_alpha   90.00
_cell.angle_beta   90.00
_cell.angle_gamma   90.00
#
_symmetry.space_group_name_H-M   'P 1'
#
loop_
_entity.id
_entity.type
_entity.pdbx_description
1 polymer ?
#
loop_
_entity_poly.entity_id
_entity_poly.type
_entity_poly.pdbx_seq_one_letter_code
_entity_poly.pdbx_strand_id
1 'polypeptide(L)'
;ILNSSEFKDSKRYQELLKYLVEKSDKEESTKEIGIAIDIFGKDANFDPNSNSQIRAYVSNLRKKLEHYYFTTEDLYTYKLEIPRGQYTVKYVHVDSVNGKHNFRKHLNYIYLAAIVLLITFLVYREIDTAYFANENFSLIPNSNPVWSEFLQKSSKPTTIVLGDYLFITEKNNPADRIFLRNTKINSEKDLQEFKKKKPDIYSNYELLKFTYIRPSAPYGLLEVLNIWNNSFKNLSIKLASQLKWEDFDEHNVIFIGTFKTLYKLDTLLVKTNLRYNVEPSSLTIVNSNRDTVESFKVNWQASNYQDDYSAVIKMPGSKNNSILFCLGFSEIGVLEAVKTAADPNFIPRMEKYAQRDISQNPLFFEFVSHLEGVELTAFRTEIKYFNIFDVNK
;
A
#
# COMPACT_ATOMS: atom_id res chain seq x y z
N ILE A 1 -36.09 -10.60 -61.04
CA ILE A 1 -35.21 -11.26 -62.04
C ILE A 1 -34.89 -10.37 -63.26
N LEU A 2 -35.80 -10.09 -64.21
CA LEU A 2 -35.42 -9.38 -65.46
C LEU A 2 -34.85 -7.96 -65.26
N ASN A 3 -35.28 -7.26 -64.22
CA ASN A 3 -34.79 -5.92 -63.87
C ASN A 3 -33.53 -5.92 -62.97
N SER A 4 -32.96 -7.09 -62.66
CA SER A 4 -31.78 -7.17 -61.79
C SER A 4 -30.49 -6.74 -62.49
N SER A 5 -29.44 -6.48 -61.71
CA SER A 5 -28.10 -6.13 -62.20
C SER A 5 -27.58 -7.12 -63.24
N GLU A 6 -27.89 -8.40 -63.08
CA GLU A 6 -27.41 -9.49 -63.94
C GLU A 6 -28.10 -9.51 -65.30
N PHE A 7 -29.31 -8.96 -65.41
CA PHE A 7 -30.16 -9.07 -66.60
C PHE A 7 -30.43 -7.74 -67.28
N LYS A 8 -30.40 -6.60 -66.57
CA LYS A 8 -30.82 -5.27 -67.09
C LYS A 8 -30.08 -4.83 -68.37
N ASP A 9 -28.77 -5.12 -68.47
CA ASP A 9 -27.92 -4.69 -69.59
C ASP A 9 -27.84 -5.76 -70.71
N SER A 10 -28.64 -6.82 -70.61
CA SER A 10 -28.50 -8.06 -71.39
C SER A 10 -29.81 -8.46 -72.07
N LYS A 11 -30.32 -7.62 -72.99
CA LYS A 11 -31.59 -7.83 -73.71
C LYS A 11 -31.78 -9.25 -74.24
N ARG A 12 -30.76 -9.81 -74.88
CA ARG A 12 -30.80 -11.16 -75.47
C ARG A 12 -30.96 -12.28 -74.42
N TYR A 13 -30.45 -12.09 -73.21
CA TYR A 13 -30.65 -13.05 -72.11
C TYR A 13 -32.02 -12.89 -71.44
N GLN A 14 -32.59 -11.67 -71.45
CA GLN A 14 -33.97 -11.44 -71.02
C GLN A 14 -34.96 -12.12 -71.97
N GLU A 15 -34.78 -11.95 -73.28
CA GLU A 15 -35.59 -12.61 -74.32
C GLU A 15 -35.50 -14.13 -74.21
N LEU A 16 -34.28 -14.67 -74.06
CA LEU A 16 -34.07 -16.10 -73.88
C LEU A 16 -34.75 -16.63 -72.61
N LEU A 17 -34.58 -15.96 -71.45
CA LEU A 17 -35.22 -16.40 -70.22
C LEU A 17 -36.75 -16.37 -70.33
N LYS A 18 -37.30 -15.31 -70.90
CA LYS A 18 -38.74 -15.16 -71.13
C LYS A 18 -39.27 -16.27 -72.03
N TYR A 19 -38.59 -16.54 -73.14
CA TYR A 19 -38.94 -17.62 -74.07
C TYR A 19 -38.94 -18.99 -73.39
N LEU A 20 -37.91 -19.29 -72.58
CA LEU A 20 -37.84 -20.57 -71.88
C LEU A 20 -38.92 -20.71 -70.81
N VAL A 21 -39.28 -19.64 -70.09
CA VAL A 21 -40.38 -19.66 -69.12
C VAL A 21 -41.72 -19.87 -69.84
N GLU A 22 -42.02 -19.08 -70.88
CA GLU A 22 -43.28 -19.17 -71.63
C GLU A 22 -43.51 -20.54 -72.27
N LYS A 23 -42.45 -21.17 -72.80
CA LYS A 23 -42.54 -22.52 -73.35
C LYS A 23 -42.67 -23.59 -72.26
N SER A 24 -42.03 -23.40 -71.12
CA SER A 24 -42.11 -24.35 -70.00
C SER A 24 -43.49 -24.31 -69.33
N ASP A 25 -44.11 -23.13 -69.20
CA ASP A 25 -45.46 -22.96 -68.66
C ASP A 25 -46.54 -23.58 -69.57
N LYS A 26 -46.26 -23.75 -70.87
CA LYS A 26 -47.13 -24.43 -71.85
C LYS A 26 -46.86 -25.94 -71.99
N GLU A 27 -45.96 -26.50 -71.18
CA GLU A 27 -45.48 -27.89 -71.26
C GLU A 27 -44.89 -28.30 -72.64
N GLU A 28 -44.47 -27.33 -73.46
CA GLU A 28 -43.89 -27.61 -74.77
C GLU A 28 -42.40 -27.97 -74.64
N SER A 29 -42.00 -29.12 -75.20
CA SER A 29 -40.59 -29.52 -75.20
C SER A 29 -39.76 -28.56 -76.05
N THR A 30 -38.99 -27.70 -75.41
CA THR A 30 -38.12 -26.75 -76.13
C THR A 30 -36.86 -27.47 -76.59
N LYS A 31 -36.64 -27.56 -77.90
CA LYS A 31 -35.41 -28.09 -78.51
C LYS A 31 -34.46 -26.96 -78.88
N GLU A 32 -33.16 -27.26 -78.96
CA GLU A 32 -32.09 -26.29 -79.32
C GLU A 32 -32.37 -25.56 -80.65
N ILE A 33 -32.92 -26.29 -81.63
CA ILE A 33 -33.30 -25.75 -82.94
C ILE A 33 -34.39 -24.66 -82.80
N GLY A 34 -35.37 -24.86 -81.92
CA GLY A 34 -36.44 -23.88 -81.69
C GLY A 34 -35.90 -22.57 -81.12
N ILE A 35 -34.93 -22.63 -80.22
CA ILE A 35 -34.26 -21.44 -79.69
C ILE A 35 -33.46 -20.74 -80.81
N ALA A 36 -32.76 -21.51 -81.64
CA ALA A 36 -31.95 -20.97 -82.74
C ALA A 36 -32.80 -20.21 -83.77
N ILE A 37 -33.99 -20.71 -84.10
CA ILE A 37 -34.93 -20.06 -85.02
C ILE A 37 -35.58 -18.85 -84.34
N ASP A 38 -36.24 -19.06 -83.20
CA ASP A 38 -37.16 -18.07 -82.61
C ASP A 38 -36.42 -16.90 -81.92
N ILE A 39 -35.21 -17.12 -81.39
CA ILE A 39 -34.43 -16.10 -80.66
C ILE A 39 -33.16 -15.68 -81.41
N PHE A 40 -32.59 -16.55 -82.25
CA PHE A 40 -31.35 -16.26 -82.97
C PHE A 40 -31.53 -16.03 -84.47
N GLY A 41 -32.77 -16.15 -85.00
CA GLY A 41 -33.09 -15.89 -86.40
C GLY A 41 -32.34 -16.79 -87.38
N LYS A 42 -32.02 -18.02 -86.97
CA LYS A 42 -31.31 -19.01 -87.80
C LYS A 42 -32.30 -19.77 -88.68
N ASP A 43 -31.83 -20.19 -89.85
CA ASP A 43 -32.62 -21.03 -90.77
C ASP A 43 -32.86 -22.44 -90.19
N ALA A 44 -33.91 -23.10 -90.65
CA ALA A 44 -34.28 -24.47 -90.24
C ALA A 44 -33.21 -25.53 -90.53
N ASN A 45 -32.17 -25.19 -91.32
CA ASN A 45 -30.99 -26.02 -91.57
C ASN A 45 -29.91 -25.91 -90.49
N PHE A 46 -30.18 -25.27 -89.35
CA PHE A 46 -29.27 -25.19 -88.22
C PHE A 46 -28.95 -26.58 -87.65
N ASP A 47 -27.68 -26.97 -87.66
CA ASP A 47 -27.19 -28.21 -87.04
C ASP A 47 -26.69 -27.94 -85.59
N PRO A 48 -27.38 -28.46 -84.56
CA PRO A 48 -26.98 -28.31 -83.16
C PRO A 48 -25.62 -28.95 -82.81
N ASN A 49 -25.17 -29.92 -83.60
CA ASN A 49 -23.91 -30.62 -83.33
C ASN A 49 -22.69 -29.78 -83.73
N SER A 50 -22.77 -29.03 -84.83
CA SER A 50 -21.69 -28.19 -85.32
C SER A 50 -21.64 -26.77 -84.72
N ASN A 51 -22.71 -26.29 -84.08
CA ASN A 51 -22.76 -24.95 -83.49
C ASN A 51 -23.06 -24.94 -81.99
N SER A 52 -22.09 -24.52 -81.18
CA SER A 52 -22.18 -24.47 -79.70
C SER A 52 -22.77 -23.18 -79.14
N GLN A 53 -23.19 -22.24 -80.00
CA GLN A 53 -23.64 -20.91 -79.61
C GLN A 53 -24.83 -20.97 -78.64
N ILE A 54 -25.85 -21.79 -78.93
CA ILE A 54 -27.04 -21.89 -78.06
C ILE A 54 -26.67 -22.50 -76.70
N ARG A 55 -25.86 -23.57 -76.71
CA ARG A 55 -25.32 -24.20 -75.48
C ARG A 55 -24.55 -23.20 -74.61
N ALA A 56 -23.73 -22.34 -75.21
CA ALA A 56 -22.98 -21.30 -74.49
C ALA A 56 -23.90 -20.24 -73.88
N TYR A 57 -24.91 -19.78 -74.61
CA TYR A 57 -25.89 -18.81 -74.10
C TYR A 57 -26.72 -19.39 -72.95
N VAL A 58 -27.19 -20.62 -73.05
CA VAL A 58 -27.97 -21.25 -71.96
C VAL A 58 -27.08 -21.56 -70.74
N SER A 59 -25.80 -21.89 -70.95
CA SER A 59 -24.82 -22.02 -69.85
C SER A 59 -24.60 -20.69 -69.11
N ASN A 60 -24.44 -19.59 -69.84
CA ASN A 60 -24.31 -18.26 -69.25
C ASN A 60 -25.59 -17.78 -68.57
N LEU A 61 -26.77 -18.15 -69.11
CA LEU A 61 -28.05 -17.88 -68.48
C LEU A 61 -28.16 -18.57 -67.11
N ARG A 62 -27.73 -19.83 -66.99
CA ARG A 62 -27.65 -20.53 -65.69
C ARG A 62 -26.79 -19.79 -64.69
N LYS A 63 -25.59 -19.35 -65.10
CA LYS A 63 -24.67 -18.57 -64.24
C LYS A 63 -25.28 -17.24 -63.78
N LYS A 64 -25.99 -16.53 -64.68
CA LYS A 64 -26.67 -15.28 -64.33
C LYS A 64 -27.81 -15.51 -63.33
N LEU A 65 -28.59 -16.58 -63.49
CA LEU A 65 -29.62 -16.96 -62.51
C LEU A 65 -28.98 -17.33 -61.16
N GLU A 66 -27.92 -18.13 -61.16
CA GLU A 66 -27.21 -18.51 -59.94
C GLU A 66 -26.67 -17.28 -59.19
N HIS A 67 -26.03 -16.35 -59.91
CA HIS A 67 -25.54 -15.11 -59.32
C HIS A 67 -26.68 -14.25 -58.74
N TYR A 68 -27.77 -14.06 -59.50
CA TYR A 68 -28.95 -13.33 -59.02
C TYR A 68 -29.48 -13.87 -57.69
N TYR A 69 -29.65 -15.20 -57.58
CA TYR A 69 -30.14 -15.81 -56.34
C TYR A 69 -29.08 -15.85 -55.21
N PHE A 70 -27.81 -15.65 -55.53
CA PHE A 70 -26.74 -15.55 -54.53
C PHE A 70 -26.60 -14.13 -53.96
N THR A 71 -26.81 -13.10 -54.78
CA THR A 71 -26.60 -11.69 -54.40
C THR A 71 -27.85 -11.00 -53.88
N THR A 72 -29.03 -11.57 -54.12
CA THR A 72 -30.30 -10.95 -53.70
C THR A 72 -30.67 -11.36 -52.28
N GLU A 73 -30.99 -10.40 -51.42
CA GLU A 73 -31.42 -10.62 -50.01
C GLU A 73 -32.92 -10.93 -49.87
N ASP A 74 -33.68 -10.87 -50.96
CA ASP A 74 -35.12 -11.15 -50.94
C ASP A 74 -35.41 -12.62 -50.59
N LEU A 75 -36.41 -12.82 -49.74
CA LEU A 75 -36.94 -14.15 -49.44
C LEU A 75 -37.87 -14.59 -50.58
N TYR A 76 -37.54 -15.70 -51.23
CA TYR A 76 -38.35 -16.30 -52.28
C TYR A 76 -38.73 -17.74 -51.93
N THR A 77 -40.01 -18.09 -52.12
CA THR A 77 -40.52 -19.45 -51.91
C THR A 77 -40.06 -20.42 -53.01
N TYR A 78 -39.85 -19.91 -54.24
CA TYR A 78 -39.44 -20.70 -55.41
C TYR A 78 -38.26 -20.06 -56.13
N LYS A 79 -37.31 -20.90 -56.57
CA LYS A 79 -36.17 -20.54 -57.42
C LYS A 79 -36.37 -21.12 -58.82
N LEU A 80 -36.09 -20.30 -59.85
CA LEU A 80 -35.99 -20.79 -61.24
C LEU A 80 -34.67 -21.54 -61.44
N GLU A 81 -34.77 -22.79 -61.88
CA GLU A 81 -33.62 -23.62 -62.25
C GLU A 81 -33.77 -24.14 -63.69
N ILE A 82 -32.68 -24.09 -64.46
CA ILE A 82 -32.59 -24.69 -65.80
C ILE A 82 -31.66 -25.92 -65.69
N PRO A 83 -32.17 -27.16 -65.70
CA PRO A 83 -31.35 -28.36 -65.54
C PRO A 83 -30.26 -28.48 -66.61
N ARG A 84 -29.15 -29.12 -66.28
CA ARG A 84 -28.05 -29.36 -67.24
C ARG A 84 -28.56 -30.20 -68.42
N GLY A 85 -28.21 -29.79 -69.64
CA GLY A 85 -28.63 -30.48 -70.87
C GLY A 85 -30.09 -30.28 -71.27
N GLN A 86 -30.88 -29.55 -70.47
CA GLN A 86 -32.27 -29.23 -70.77
C GLN A 86 -32.41 -27.75 -71.16
N TYR A 87 -33.46 -27.48 -71.94
CA TYR A 87 -33.88 -26.16 -72.36
C TYR A 87 -35.27 -25.82 -71.79
N THR A 88 -35.55 -26.28 -70.57
CA THR A 88 -36.80 -26.04 -69.85
C THR A 88 -36.49 -25.46 -68.46
N VAL A 89 -37.41 -24.65 -67.95
CA VAL A 89 -37.31 -24.01 -66.62
C VAL A 89 -38.13 -24.81 -65.63
N LYS A 90 -37.58 -25.04 -64.43
CA LYS A 90 -38.27 -25.67 -63.30
C LYS A 90 -38.32 -24.70 -62.12
N TYR A 91 -39.40 -24.78 -61.34
CA TYR A 91 -39.56 -24.06 -60.08
C TYR A 91 -39.18 -24.99 -58.93
N VAL A 92 -38.14 -24.63 -58.17
CA VAL A 92 -37.63 -25.44 -57.04
C VAL A 92 -37.94 -24.72 -55.73
N HIS A 93 -38.54 -25.42 -54.76
CA HIS A 93 -38.84 -24.86 -53.44
C HIS A 93 -37.55 -24.57 -52.67
N VAL A 94 -37.45 -23.37 -52.08
CA VAL A 94 -36.30 -22.97 -51.26
C VAL A 94 -36.68 -23.15 -49.79
N ASP A 95 -36.16 -24.19 -49.15
CA ASP A 95 -36.35 -24.40 -47.72
C ASP A 95 -35.58 -23.31 -46.95
N SER A 96 -36.31 -22.47 -46.21
CA SER A 96 -35.72 -21.36 -45.44
C SER A 96 -34.75 -21.91 -44.38
N VAL A 97 -33.45 -21.63 -44.52
CA VAL A 97 -32.45 -21.99 -43.52
C VAL A 97 -32.60 -21.09 -42.29
N ASN A 98 -33.14 -21.65 -41.21
CA ASN A 98 -33.20 -21.04 -39.87
C ASN A 98 -31.79 -20.87 -39.28
N GLY A 99 -31.12 -19.76 -39.61
CA GLY A 99 -29.75 -19.45 -39.17
C GLY A 99 -29.60 -18.39 -38.08
N LYS A 100 -30.63 -18.09 -37.27
CA LYS A 100 -30.57 -16.99 -36.27
C LYS A 100 -30.87 -17.38 -34.80
N HIS A 101 -30.57 -18.60 -34.35
CA HIS A 101 -30.93 -19.03 -32.98
C HIS A 101 -29.82 -19.31 -31.95
N ASN A 102 -28.52 -19.21 -32.27
CA ASN A 102 -27.45 -19.54 -31.30
C ASN A 102 -26.66 -18.36 -30.70
N PHE A 103 -26.80 -17.13 -31.20
CA PHE A 103 -25.98 -15.99 -30.71
C PHE A 103 -26.40 -15.48 -29.31
N ARG A 104 -27.70 -15.56 -28.97
CA ARG A 104 -28.23 -15.12 -27.65
C ARG A 104 -27.79 -16.03 -26.50
N LYS A 105 -27.55 -17.33 -26.74
CA LYS A 105 -27.13 -18.25 -25.68
C LYS A 105 -25.69 -17.99 -25.24
N HIS A 106 -24.77 -17.68 -26.16
CA HIS A 106 -23.38 -17.36 -25.82
C HIS A 106 -23.23 -16.02 -25.08
N LEU A 107 -24.05 -15.02 -25.41
CA LEU A 107 -24.09 -13.76 -24.65
C LEU A 107 -24.43 -13.97 -23.17
N ASN A 108 -25.40 -14.84 -22.85
CA ASN A 108 -25.77 -15.12 -21.46
C ASN A 108 -24.63 -15.79 -20.67
N TYR A 109 -23.84 -16.66 -21.29
CA TYR A 109 -22.66 -17.26 -20.63
C TYR A 109 -21.54 -16.25 -20.39
N ILE A 110 -21.37 -15.27 -21.27
CA ILE A 110 -20.39 -14.18 -21.08
C ILE A 110 -20.80 -13.28 -19.91
N TYR A 111 -22.07 -12.90 -19.81
CA TYR A 111 -22.58 -12.14 -18.66
C TYR A 111 -22.43 -12.92 -17.35
N LEU A 112 -22.73 -14.22 -17.36
CA LEU A 112 -22.55 -15.07 -16.19
C LEU A 112 -21.07 -15.15 -15.77
N ALA A 113 -20.15 -15.33 -16.71
CA ALA A 113 -18.71 -15.35 -16.45
C ALA A 113 -18.20 -14.01 -15.89
N ALA A 114 -18.68 -12.89 -16.42
CA ALA A 114 -18.33 -11.56 -15.93
C ALA A 114 -18.84 -11.31 -14.50
N ILE A 115 -20.07 -11.75 -14.18
CA ILE A 115 -20.64 -11.67 -12.83
C ILE A 115 -19.83 -12.53 -11.86
N VAL A 116 -19.48 -13.76 -12.25
CA VAL A 116 -18.64 -14.62 -11.43
C VAL A 116 -17.31 -13.95 -11.16
N LEU A 117 -16.61 -13.46 -12.20
CA LEU A 117 -15.35 -12.73 -12.04
C LEU A 117 -15.46 -11.51 -11.11
N LEU A 118 -16.54 -10.74 -11.22
CA LEU A 118 -16.80 -9.60 -10.35
C LEU A 118 -17.01 -10.03 -8.91
N ILE A 119 -17.80 -11.09 -8.67
CA ILE A 119 -18.01 -11.65 -7.33
C ILE A 119 -16.69 -12.17 -6.76
N THR A 120 -15.91 -12.91 -7.55
CA THR A 120 -14.59 -13.40 -7.11
C THR A 120 -13.66 -12.25 -6.79
N PHE A 121 -13.67 -11.17 -7.58
CA PHE A 121 -12.89 -9.96 -7.31
C PHE A 121 -13.35 -9.25 -6.03
N LEU A 122 -14.66 -9.12 -5.81
CA LEU A 122 -15.21 -8.50 -4.60
C LEU A 122 -14.93 -9.34 -3.35
N VAL A 123 -15.05 -10.66 -3.45
CA VAL A 123 -14.69 -11.61 -2.38
C VAL A 123 -13.20 -11.58 -2.13
N TYR A 124 -12.36 -11.58 -3.17
CA TYR A 124 -10.92 -11.42 -3.03
C TYR A 124 -10.60 -10.09 -2.35
N ARG A 125 -11.23 -8.99 -2.74
CA ARG A 125 -11.03 -7.68 -2.12
C ARG A 125 -11.42 -7.68 -0.64
N GLU A 126 -12.56 -8.27 -0.28
CA GLU A 126 -13.01 -8.38 1.12
C GLU A 126 -12.05 -9.24 1.96
N ILE A 127 -11.65 -10.40 1.42
CA ILE A 127 -10.65 -11.28 2.02
C ILE A 127 -9.33 -10.51 2.18
N ASP A 128 -8.83 -9.86 1.13
CA ASP A 128 -7.59 -9.09 1.14
C ASP A 128 -7.65 -7.95 2.18
N THR A 129 -8.74 -7.19 2.24
CA THR A 129 -8.92 -6.17 3.29
C THR A 129 -9.01 -6.78 4.69
N ALA A 130 -9.62 -7.95 4.86
CA ALA A 130 -9.71 -8.62 6.16
C ALA A 130 -8.38 -9.24 6.60
N TYR A 131 -7.60 -9.79 5.65
CA TYR A 131 -6.26 -10.32 5.88
C TYR A 131 -5.26 -9.20 6.17
N PHE A 132 -5.24 -8.12 5.39
CA PHE A 132 -4.40 -6.95 5.67
C PHE A 132 -4.84 -6.14 6.91
N ALA A 133 -6.14 -6.11 7.23
CA ALA A 133 -6.61 -5.55 8.50
C ALA A 133 -6.21 -6.41 9.72
N ASN A 134 -5.99 -7.72 9.54
CA ASN A 134 -5.49 -8.62 10.58
C ASN A 134 -3.96 -8.71 10.63
N GLU A 135 -3.20 -8.50 9.54
CA GLU A 135 -1.73 -8.39 9.60
C GLU A 135 -1.24 -7.15 10.37
N ASN A 136 -2.15 -6.21 10.58
CA ASN A 136 -2.08 -5.13 11.56
C ASN A 136 -2.16 -5.66 13.02
N PHE A 137 -1.55 -6.81 13.33
CA PHE A 137 -1.30 -7.25 14.70
C PHE A 137 -0.31 -6.27 15.31
N SER A 138 -0.81 -5.24 15.99
CA SER A 138 0.02 -4.56 16.97
C SER A 138 0.41 -5.63 18.00
N LEU A 139 1.71 -5.91 18.11
CA LEU A 139 2.26 -6.79 19.16
C LEU A 139 1.83 -6.32 20.56
N ILE A 140 1.43 -5.05 20.68
CA ILE A 140 0.99 -4.40 21.90
C ILE A 140 -0.51 -4.08 21.78
N PRO A 141 -1.39 -4.79 22.51
CA PRO A 141 -2.81 -4.46 22.54
C PRO A 141 -3.06 -3.03 23.05
N ASN A 142 -4.12 -2.37 22.59
CA ASN A 142 -4.52 -1.04 23.10
C ASN A 142 -4.81 -1.02 24.62
N SER A 143 -5.06 -2.19 25.21
CA SER A 143 -5.24 -2.39 26.66
C SER A 143 -3.93 -2.60 27.43
N ASN A 144 -2.77 -2.63 26.76
CA ASN A 144 -1.48 -2.84 27.40
C ASN A 144 -1.22 -1.77 28.48
N PRO A 145 -0.92 -2.16 29.73
CA PRO A 145 -0.76 -1.20 30.84
C PRO A 145 0.34 -0.14 30.68
N VAL A 146 1.35 -0.40 29.84
CA VAL A 146 2.43 0.54 29.51
C VAL A 146 1.96 1.55 28.46
N TRP A 147 1.10 1.13 27.52
CA TRP A 147 0.78 1.92 26.33
C TRP A 147 -0.67 2.45 26.26
N SER A 148 -1.54 2.03 27.17
CA SER A 148 -2.98 2.30 27.10
C SER A 148 -3.32 3.79 27.02
N GLU A 149 -2.65 4.65 27.78
CA GLU A 149 -2.90 6.11 27.74
C GLU A 149 -2.39 6.76 26.46
N PHE A 150 -1.58 6.08 25.64
CA PHE A 150 -1.09 6.59 24.37
C PHE A 150 -1.91 6.07 23.17
N LEU A 151 -2.52 4.88 23.30
CA LEU A 151 -3.20 4.17 22.21
C LEU A 151 -4.73 4.29 22.21
N GLN A 152 -5.36 4.60 23.34
CA GLN A 152 -6.81 4.71 23.42
C GLN A 152 -7.34 5.91 22.61
N LYS A 153 -8.55 5.76 22.03
CA LYS A 153 -9.19 6.85 21.26
C LYS A 153 -9.51 8.09 22.10
N SER A 154 -9.74 7.90 23.40
CA SER A 154 -10.00 8.97 24.38
C SER A 154 -8.73 9.65 24.89
N SER A 155 -7.55 9.15 24.53
CA SER A 155 -6.28 9.70 24.98
C SER A 155 -6.02 11.10 24.43
N LYS A 156 -5.29 11.90 25.21
CA LYS A 156 -4.69 13.14 24.71
C LYS A 156 -3.78 12.86 23.51
N PRO A 157 -3.60 13.82 22.59
CA PRO A 157 -2.60 13.72 21.54
C PRO A 157 -1.21 13.42 22.12
N THR A 158 -0.37 12.71 21.38
CA THR A 158 0.97 12.31 21.84
C THR A 158 2.04 13.06 21.06
N THR A 159 3.00 13.63 21.78
CA THR A 159 4.22 14.20 21.21
C THR A 159 5.39 13.26 21.50
N ILE A 160 6.00 12.71 20.46
CA ILE A 160 7.26 11.99 20.55
C ILE A 160 8.40 13.00 20.49
N VAL A 161 9.25 12.99 21.50
CA VAL A 161 10.36 13.92 21.68
C VAL A 161 11.66 13.17 21.48
N LEU A 162 12.44 13.57 20.47
CA LEU A 162 13.73 12.98 20.16
C LEU A 162 14.85 13.79 20.82
N GLY A 163 15.71 13.10 21.57
CA GLY A 163 16.90 13.67 22.16
C GLY A 163 17.91 14.10 21.09
N ASP A 164 18.20 15.39 21.02
CA ASP A 164 19.16 16.00 20.11
C ASP A 164 20.28 16.70 20.88
N TYR A 165 21.47 16.77 20.30
CA TYR A 165 22.67 17.32 20.93
C TYR A 165 22.95 18.75 20.49
N LEU A 166 23.26 19.60 21.47
CA LEU A 166 23.76 20.95 21.24
C LEU A 166 25.24 20.96 20.89
N PHE A 167 25.59 21.94 20.07
CA PHE A 167 26.95 22.34 19.75
C PHE A 167 27.14 23.79 20.14
N ILE A 168 28.40 24.15 20.41
CA ILE A 168 28.82 25.54 20.59
C ILE A 168 29.69 25.97 19.42
N THR A 169 29.71 27.27 19.15
CA THR A 169 30.59 27.87 18.14
C THR A 169 31.09 29.22 18.65
N GLU A 170 32.19 29.70 18.09
CA GLU A 170 32.71 31.03 18.38
C GLU A 170 31.89 32.12 17.68
N LYS A 171 31.63 33.21 18.39
CA LYS A 171 30.95 34.38 17.85
C LYS A 171 31.81 35.05 16.78
N ASN A 172 31.14 35.63 15.78
CA ASN A 172 31.73 36.53 14.79
C ASN A 172 32.89 35.97 13.94
N ASN A 173 33.05 34.64 13.84
CA ASN A 173 33.99 34.02 12.92
C ASN A 173 33.24 33.24 11.81
N PRO A 174 32.61 33.91 10.81
CA PRO A 174 31.80 33.23 9.80
C PRO A 174 32.60 32.44 8.76
N ALA A 175 33.88 32.78 8.52
CA ALA A 175 34.71 32.13 7.50
C ALA A 175 35.27 30.77 7.97
N ASP A 176 35.65 30.66 9.25
CA ASP A 176 36.23 29.45 9.86
C ASP A 176 35.40 28.97 11.06
N ARG A 177 34.07 28.84 10.89
CA ARG A 177 33.21 28.37 11.99
C ARG A 177 33.55 26.93 12.37
N ILE A 178 34.16 26.78 13.55
CA ILE A 178 34.33 25.48 14.20
C ILE A 178 33.07 25.16 15.00
N PHE A 179 32.54 23.96 14.82
CA PHE A 179 31.45 23.41 15.63
C PHE A 179 32.03 22.48 16.67
N LEU A 180 31.87 22.86 17.94
CA LEU A 180 32.49 22.16 19.06
C LEU A 180 31.42 21.45 19.87
N ARG A 181 31.60 20.14 20.07
CA ARG A 181 30.78 19.34 20.97
C ARG A 181 31.52 19.16 22.29
N ASN A 182 31.09 19.88 23.32
CA ASN A 182 31.56 19.66 24.69
C ASN A 182 30.53 18.80 25.44
N THR A 183 30.91 17.58 25.83
CA THR A 183 30.03 16.62 26.52
C THR A 183 29.43 17.14 27.82
N LYS A 184 30.04 18.16 28.44
CA LYS A 184 29.59 18.80 29.68
C LYS A 184 28.65 19.99 29.46
N ILE A 185 28.47 20.45 28.22
CA ILE A 185 27.56 21.53 27.87
C ILE A 185 26.40 20.93 27.09
N ASN A 186 25.25 20.76 27.75
CA ASN A 186 24.06 20.10 27.21
C ASN A 186 22.82 21.00 27.23
N SER A 187 22.94 22.19 27.80
CA SER A 187 21.89 23.20 27.85
C SER A 187 22.48 24.61 27.79
N GLU A 188 21.64 25.62 27.53
CA GLU A 188 22.04 27.02 27.68
C GLU A 188 22.51 27.33 29.11
N LYS A 189 21.85 26.73 30.13
CA LYS A 189 22.25 26.86 31.53
C LYS A 189 23.69 26.40 31.74
N ASP A 190 24.08 25.26 31.18
CA ASP A 190 25.45 24.75 31.28
C ASP A 190 26.45 25.72 30.64
N LEU A 191 26.16 26.23 29.44
CA LEU A 191 27.06 27.18 28.76
C LEU A 191 27.24 28.44 29.60
N GLN A 192 26.17 28.96 30.21
CA GLN A 192 26.25 30.13 31.09
C GLN A 192 27.07 29.85 32.35
N GLU A 193 26.97 28.67 32.94
CA GLU A 193 27.84 28.26 34.05
C GLU A 193 29.32 28.18 33.63
N PHE A 194 29.60 27.63 32.44
CA PHE A 194 30.96 27.55 31.92
C PHE A 194 31.55 28.93 31.60
N LYS A 195 30.74 29.86 31.08
CA LYS A 195 31.13 31.27 30.89
C LYS A 195 31.50 31.94 32.21
N LYS A 196 30.76 31.66 33.29
CA LYS A 196 31.07 32.18 34.63
C LYS A 196 32.34 31.57 35.21
N LYS A 197 32.52 30.26 35.07
CA LYS A 197 33.66 29.52 35.67
C LYS A 197 34.97 29.70 34.91
N LYS A 198 34.90 29.86 33.58
CA LYS A 198 36.05 29.92 32.66
C LYS A 198 35.81 30.97 31.56
N PRO A 199 35.73 32.26 31.94
CA PRO A 199 35.38 33.33 31.00
C PRO A 199 36.40 33.46 29.85
N ASP A 200 37.69 33.26 30.11
CA ASP A 200 38.74 33.38 29.10
C ASP A 200 38.57 32.42 27.92
N ILE A 201 37.90 31.28 28.15
CA ILE A 201 37.67 30.25 27.13
C ILE A 201 36.27 30.41 26.52
N TYR A 202 35.22 30.53 27.34
CA TYR A 202 33.84 30.38 26.87
C TYR A 202 33.09 31.69 26.62
N SER A 203 33.62 32.86 26.96
CA SER A 203 32.91 34.14 26.77
C SER A 203 32.57 34.41 25.31
N ASN A 204 33.45 34.00 24.39
CA ASN A 204 33.25 34.15 22.97
C ASN A 204 32.41 33.03 22.32
N TYR A 205 31.94 32.04 23.09
CA TYR A 205 31.13 30.95 22.56
C TYR A 205 29.63 31.23 22.67
N GLU A 206 28.86 30.71 21.73
CA GLU A 206 27.40 30.68 21.75
C GLU A 206 26.87 29.31 21.31
N LEU A 207 25.60 29.01 21.65
CA LEU A 207 24.94 27.81 21.14
C LEU A 207 24.70 27.94 19.64
N LEU A 208 24.93 26.86 18.90
CA LEU A 208 24.47 26.77 17.52
C LEU A 208 22.94 26.71 17.46
N LYS A 209 22.39 27.29 16.39
CA LYS A 209 20.94 27.31 16.13
C LYS A 209 20.38 25.98 15.63
N PHE A 210 21.24 25.08 15.16
CA PHE A 210 20.87 23.72 14.77
C PHE A 210 21.49 22.72 15.74
N THR A 211 20.86 21.56 15.82
CA THR A 211 21.25 20.46 16.69
C THR A 211 21.52 19.21 15.86
N TYR A 212 22.01 18.16 16.51
CA TYR A 212 22.34 16.89 15.87
C TYR A 212 21.62 15.72 16.55
N ILE A 213 21.08 14.79 15.78
CA ILE A 213 20.44 13.58 16.28
C ILE A 213 21.39 12.40 16.05
N ARG A 214 21.57 11.55 17.07
CA ARG A 214 22.32 10.29 16.93
C ARG A 214 21.39 9.11 16.56
N PRO A 215 21.90 8.03 15.94
CA PRO A 215 21.09 6.93 15.39
C PRO A 215 20.02 6.32 16.30
N SER A 216 20.25 6.27 17.61
CA SER A 216 19.35 5.69 18.61
C SER A 216 17.98 6.37 18.67
N ALA A 217 17.93 7.68 18.42
CA ALA A 217 16.67 8.44 18.40
C ALA A 217 15.76 8.07 17.20
N PRO A 218 16.20 8.14 15.92
CA PRO A 218 15.36 7.77 14.79
C PRO A 218 15.09 6.26 14.73
N TYR A 219 16.02 5.40 15.15
CA TYR A 219 15.77 3.96 15.24
C TYR A 219 14.75 3.63 16.34
N GLY A 220 14.90 4.26 17.52
CA GLY A 220 13.90 4.14 18.58
C GLY A 220 12.53 4.70 18.17
N LEU A 221 12.50 5.80 17.41
CA LEU A 221 11.26 6.34 16.85
C LEU A 221 10.55 5.32 15.95
N LEU A 222 11.29 4.62 15.08
CA LEU A 222 10.70 3.60 14.20
C LEU A 222 10.01 2.50 15.02
N GLU A 223 10.69 2.00 16.05
CA GLU A 223 10.13 0.99 16.97
C GLU A 223 8.86 1.49 17.67
N VAL A 224 8.88 2.72 18.18
CA VAL A 224 7.72 3.31 18.85
C VAL A 224 6.57 3.55 17.87
N LEU A 225 6.83 4.00 16.64
CA LEU A 225 5.78 4.22 15.63
C LEU A 225 5.08 2.92 15.23
N ASN A 226 5.80 1.79 15.20
CA ASN A 226 5.21 0.48 14.90
C ASN A 226 4.12 0.08 15.91
N ILE A 227 4.17 0.60 17.14
CA ILE A 227 3.15 0.36 18.17
C ILE A 227 1.79 0.94 17.77
N TRP A 228 1.77 2.05 17.03
CA TRP A 228 0.55 2.73 16.58
C TRP A 228 -0.11 2.10 15.36
N ASN A 229 0.46 1.02 14.79
CA ASN A 229 -0.17 0.22 13.75
C ASN A 229 -0.74 1.06 12.57
N ASN A 230 0.08 2.02 12.10
CA ASN A 230 -0.26 2.97 11.03
C ASN A 230 -1.36 4.01 11.33
N SER A 231 -1.79 4.16 12.59
CA SER A 231 -2.76 5.18 13.02
C SER A 231 -2.08 6.39 13.68
N PHE A 232 -1.65 7.37 12.88
CA PHE A 232 -0.87 8.52 13.36
C PHE A 232 -1.66 9.83 13.57
N LYS A 233 -3.00 9.81 13.55
CA LYS A 233 -3.84 11.02 13.49
C LYS A 233 -3.62 12.04 14.63
N ASN A 234 -3.10 11.60 15.78
CA ASN A 234 -2.86 12.45 16.95
C ASN A 234 -1.40 12.40 17.43
N LEU A 235 -0.46 12.13 16.51
CA LEU A 235 0.97 12.06 16.79
C LEU A 235 1.71 13.27 16.22
N SER A 236 2.56 13.87 17.03
CA SER A 236 3.51 14.89 16.62
C SER A 236 4.92 14.49 17.04
N ILE A 237 5.93 14.95 16.29
CA ILE A 237 7.34 14.69 16.59
C ILE A 237 8.05 16.02 16.79
N LYS A 238 8.84 16.13 17.86
CA LYS A 238 9.66 17.31 18.17
C LYS A 238 11.06 16.90 18.59
N LEU A 239 12.01 17.81 18.42
CA LEU A 239 13.30 17.70 19.08
C LEU A 239 13.20 18.16 20.53
N ALA A 240 14.00 17.58 21.41
CA ALA A 240 14.04 17.96 22.82
C ALA A 240 14.41 19.43 23.02
N SER A 241 15.29 19.97 22.18
CA SER A 241 15.62 21.41 22.13
C SER A 241 14.45 22.32 21.77
N GLN A 242 13.43 21.81 21.08
CA GLN A 242 12.25 22.56 20.63
C GLN A 242 11.06 22.47 21.59
N LEU A 243 11.18 21.64 22.63
CA LEU A 243 10.10 21.36 23.56
C LEU A 243 9.79 22.58 24.44
N LYS A 244 8.50 22.88 24.56
CA LYS A 244 7.98 23.97 25.40
C LYS A 244 7.14 23.42 26.56
N TRP A 245 6.92 24.24 27.59
CA TRP A 245 6.15 23.79 28.76
C TRP A 245 4.68 23.55 28.43
N GLU A 246 4.13 24.32 27.48
CA GLU A 246 2.76 24.19 26.99
C GLU A 246 2.51 22.81 26.33
N ASP A 247 3.56 22.19 25.78
CA ASP A 247 3.46 20.85 25.16
C ASP A 247 3.04 19.79 26.19
N PHE A 248 3.46 19.93 27.46
CA PHE A 248 3.10 18.99 28.54
C PHE A 248 1.68 19.20 29.07
N ASP A 249 1.07 20.35 28.81
CA ASP A 249 -0.27 20.63 29.30
C ASP A 249 -1.34 19.92 28.44
N GLU A 250 -1.08 19.86 27.14
CA GLU A 250 -2.03 19.39 26.14
C GLU A 250 -1.74 17.99 25.62
N HIS A 251 -0.49 17.51 25.71
CA HIS A 251 -0.07 16.25 25.11
C HIS A 251 0.44 15.24 26.14
N ASN A 252 0.25 13.97 25.82
CA ASN A 252 1.10 12.89 26.32
C ASN A 252 2.49 13.04 25.70
N VAL A 253 3.53 12.64 26.42
CA VAL A 253 4.92 12.83 25.97
C VAL A 253 5.67 11.50 26.00
N ILE A 254 6.35 11.17 24.91
CA ILE A 254 7.28 10.05 24.84
C ILE A 254 8.65 10.59 24.49
N PHE A 255 9.58 10.53 25.42
CA PHE A 255 10.96 10.94 25.19
C PHE A 255 11.84 9.74 24.82
N ILE A 256 12.59 9.87 23.73
CA ILE A 256 13.57 8.89 23.26
C ILE A 256 14.92 9.58 23.16
N GLY A 257 15.87 9.25 24.02
CA GLY A 257 17.20 9.85 23.95
C GLY A 257 18.05 9.61 25.17
N THR A 258 19.26 10.14 25.14
CA THR A 258 20.19 9.95 26.28
C THR A 258 19.87 10.88 27.44
N PHE A 259 20.40 10.55 28.63
CA PHE A 259 20.38 11.46 29.78
C PHE A 259 21.00 12.84 29.49
N LYS A 260 21.92 12.93 28.50
CA LYS A 260 22.56 14.18 28.06
C LYS A 260 21.64 15.09 27.26
N THR A 261 20.50 14.59 26.79
CA THR A 261 19.61 15.30 25.85
C THR A 261 18.24 15.57 26.45
N LEU A 262 18.12 15.57 27.78
CA LEU A 262 16.87 15.84 28.48
C LEU A 262 16.46 17.32 28.43
N TYR A 263 17.42 18.25 28.34
CA TYR A 263 17.16 19.69 28.44
C TYR A 263 16.29 20.00 29.67
N LYS A 264 15.09 20.56 29.48
CA LYS A 264 14.15 20.92 30.55
C LYS A 264 13.49 19.71 31.20
N LEU A 265 13.50 18.54 30.54
CA LEU A 265 12.90 17.31 31.05
C LEU A 265 13.64 16.76 32.28
N ASP A 266 14.89 17.18 32.50
CA ASP A 266 15.69 16.78 33.66
C ASP A 266 14.98 17.13 34.99
N THR A 267 14.26 18.25 35.02
CA THR A 267 13.49 18.72 36.17
C THR A 267 12.36 17.76 36.57
N LEU A 268 11.85 16.96 35.63
CA LEU A 268 10.81 15.96 35.89
C LEU A 268 11.40 14.73 36.60
N LEU A 269 12.65 14.38 36.30
CA LEU A 269 13.34 13.27 36.96
C LEU A 269 13.60 13.51 38.45
N VAL A 270 13.51 14.75 38.93
CA VAL A 270 13.61 15.03 40.38
C VAL A 270 12.48 14.37 41.17
N LYS A 271 11.32 14.12 40.54
CA LYS A 271 10.16 13.45 41.14
C LYS A 271 10.29 11.92 41.17
N THR A 272 11.33 11.37 40.54
CA THR A 272 11.60 9.93 40.49
C THR A 272 12.61 9.56 41.56
N ASN A 273 12.81 8.26 41.79
CA ASN A 273 13.87 7.71 42.62
C ASN A 273 15.22 7.62 41.89
N LEU A 274 15.30 8.09 40.64
CA LEU A 274 16.50 8.01 39.82
C LEU A 274 17.24 9.34 39.78
N ARG A 275 18.54 9.30 40.06
CA ARG A 275 19.48 10.42 39.90
C ARG A 275 20.54 10.00 38.91
N TYR A 276 20.93 10.91 38.03
CA TYR A 276 21.97 10.62 37.04
C TYR A 276 23.05 11.68 37.10
N ASN A 277 24.24 11.30 36.67
CA ASN A 277 25.31 12.21 36.37
C ASN A 277 25.79 11.97 34.94
N VAL A 278 26.09 13.06 34.22
CA VAL A 278 26.52 12.98 32.82
C VAL A 278 28.02 12.68 32.71
N GLU A 279 28.83 13.21 33.64
CA GLU A 279 30.27 13.02 33.61
C GLU A 279 30.88 13.12 35.03
N PRO A 280 31.41 12.02 35.59
CA PRO A 280 31.37 10.65 35.06
C PRO A 280 29.93 10.12 34.95
N SER A 281 29.64 9.36 33.89
CA SER A 281 28.32 8.75 33.67
C SER A 281 27.96 7.80 34.81
N SER A 282 26.89 8.09 35.54
CA SER A 282 26.39 7.22 36.60
C SER A 282 24.89 7.36 36.78
N LEU A 283 24.26 6.29 37.27
CA LEU A 283 22.86 6.26 37.67
C LEU A 283 22.78 5.82 39.12
N THR A 284 22.01 6.53 39.92
CA THR A 284 21.88 6.31 41.35
C THR A 284 20.41 6.19 41.71
N ILE A 285 20.07 5.15 42.45
CA ILE A 285 18.73 4.95 43.02
C ILE A 285 18.73 5.55 44.41
N VAL A 286 17.71 6.37 44.71
CA VAL A 286 17.51 6.97 46.03
C VAL A 286 16.21 6.47 46.66
N ASN A 287 16.15 6.45 47.99
CA ASN A 287 14.93 6.16 48.74
C ASN A 287 14.05 7.42 48.92
N SER A 288 12.94 7.27 49.64
CA SER A 288 12.01 8.38 49.96
C SER A 288 12.64 9.53 50.76
N ASN A 289 13.71 9.25 51.53
CA ASN A 289 14.48 10.26 52.27
C ASN A 289 15.58 10.91 51.42
N ARG A 290 15.71 10.51 50.16
CA ARG A 290 16.78 10.89 49.21
C ARG A 290 18.17 10.34 49.57
N ASP A 291 18.24 9.31 50.41
CA ASP A 291 19.47 8.59 50.65
C ASP A 291 19.78 7.66 49.49
N THR A 292 21.05 7.53 49.13
CA THR A 292 21.51 6.59 48.12
C THR A 292 21.26 5.16 48.57
N VAL A 293 20.50 4.41 47.77
CA VAL A 293 20.29 2.97 47.92
C VAL A 293 21.35 2.21 47.14
N GLU A 294 21.52 2.57 45.88
CA GLU A 294 22.43 1.89 44.97
C GLU A 294 22.96 2.87 43.93
N SER A 295 24.19 2.66 43.46
CA SER A 295 24.80 3.50 42.43
C SER A 295 25.55 2.67 41.42
N PHE A 296 25.21 2.90 40.15
CA PHE A 296 25.78 2.28 38.99
C PHE A 296 26.70 3.26 38.28
N LYS A 297 27.93 2.84 38.00
CA LYS A 297 28.86 3.62 37.17
C LYS A 297 28.92 3.00 35.79
N VAL A 298 28.88 3.84 34.77
CA VAL A 298 29.02 3.40 33.38
C VAL A 298 30.50 3.31 33.07
N ASN A 299 30.96 2.11 32.73
CA ASN A 299 32.35 1.88 32.35
C ASN A 299 32.49 2.06 30.84
N TRP A 300 32.77 3.29 30.41
CA TRP A 300 33.06 3.53 29.01
C TRP A 300 34.44 2.97 28.66
N GLN A 301 34.46 1.91 27.86
CA GLN A 301 35.68 1.38 27.26
C GLN A 301 35.84 1.97 25.85
N ALA A 302 37.06 2.34 25.47
CA ALA A 302 37.35 2.86 24.13
C ALA A 302 37.26 1.80 23.02
N SER A 303 36.68 0.63 23.30
CA SER A 303 36.45 -0.46 22.37
C SER A 303 35.00 -0.44 21.86
N ASN A 304 34.67 -1.30 20.90
CA ASN A 304 33.29 -1.44 20.41
C ASN A 304 32.36 -2.07 21.46
N TYR A 305 32.91 -2.62 22.54
CA TYR A 305 32.16 -3.19 23.65
C TYR A 305 31.65 -2.07 24.57
N GLN A 306 30.38 -2.14 24.92
CA GLN A 306 29.71 -1.16 25.77
C GLN A 306 29.07 -1.87 26.96
N ASP A 307 29.45 -1.41 28.15
CA ASP A 307 28.83 -1.69 29.45
C ASP A 307 28.02 -0.45 29.82
N ASP A 308 26.69 -0.56 29.74
CA ASP A 308 25.78 0.59 29.86
C ASP A 308 24.55 0.25 30.72
N TYR A 309 23.74 1.27 30.98
CA TYR A 309 22.47 1.17 31.68
C TYR A 309 21.38 1.84 30.85
N SER A 310 20.22 1.20 30.81
CA SER A 310 18.99 1.75 30.25
C SER A 310 18.00 2.04 31.36
N ALA A 311 17.14 3.04 31.14
CA ALA A 311 16.02 3.32 32.04
C ALA A 311 14.74 3.55 31.24
N VAL A 312 13.66 2.93 31.72
CA VAL A 312 12.30 3.19 31.23
C VAL A 312 11.50 3.76 32.39
N ILE A 313 10.99 4.96 32.23
CA ILE A 313 10.25 5.65 33.29
C ILE A 313 8.92 6.10 32.71
N LYS A 314 7.82 5.58 33.25
CA LYS A 314 6.48 6.04 32.94
C LYS A 314 5.87 6.70 34.16
N MET A 315 5.54 7.98 34.07
CA MET A 315 5.04 8.77 35.19
C MET A 315 3.84 9.65 34.79
N PRO A 316 2.98 10.01 35.76
CA PRO A 316 1.91 10.96 35.52
C PRO A 316 2.47 12.39 35.39
N GLY A 317 1.97 13.13 34.41
CA GLY A 317 2.16 14.57 34.27
C GLY A 317 1.17 15.38 35.10
N SER A 318 1.36 16.70 35.15
CA SER A 318 0.59 17.60 36.04
C SER A 318 -0.86 17.84 35.60
N LYS A 319 -1.23 17.55 34.34
CA LYS A 319 -2.56 17.83 33.80
C LYS A 319 -3.22 16.57 33.23
N ASN A 320 -3.14 15.46 33.96
CA ASN A 320 -3.72 14.18 33.53
C ASN A 320 -3.23 13.74 32.14
N ASN A 321 -1.92 13.84 31.94
CA ASN A 321 -1.20 13.33 30.78
C ASN A 321 -0.16 12.30 31.26
N SER A 322 0.23 11.38 30.39
CA SER A 322 1.27 10.39 30.67
C SER A 322 2.58 10.78 30.00
N ILE A 323 3.68 10.61 30.72
CA ILE A 323 5.03 10.87 30.24
C ILE A 323 5.82 9.56 30.32
N LEU A 324 6.34 9.12 29.18
CA LEU A 324 7.20 7.95 29.06
C LEU A 324 8.61 8.40 28.64
N PHE A 325 9.62 7.94 29.36
CA PHE A 325 11.02 8.17 29.05
C PHE A 325 11.69 6.85 28.69
N CYS A 326 12.35 6.81 27.54
CA CYS A 326 13.26 5.75 27.13
C CYS A 326 14.68 6.32 27.09
N LEU A 327 15.47 6.01 28.14
CA LEU A 327 16.75 6.66 28.46
C LEU A 327 17.91 5.68 28.44
N GLY A 328 19.08 6.19 28.10
CA GLY A 328 20.38 5.51 28.26
C GLY A 328 21.53 6.52 28.32
N PHE A 329 22.75 6.06 28.63
CA PHE A 329 23.93 6.94 28.54
C PHE A 329 24.56 6.95 27.14
N SER A 330 24.37 5.88 26.38
CA SER A 330 24.84 5.73 25.01
C SER A 330 23.73 5.27 24.05
N GLU A 331 24.10 4.90 22.82
CA GLU A 331 23.15 4.53 21.78
C GLU A 331 22.41 3.23 22.10
N ILE A 332 23.17 2.22 22.54
CA ILE A 332 22.63 0.91 22.88
C ILE A 332 21.67 0.99 24.08
N GLY A 333 21.97 1.81 25.08
CA GLY A 333 21.09 2.00 26.24
C GLY A 333 19.74 2.59 25.86
N VAL A 334 19.72 3.57 24.96
CA VAL A 334 18.45 4.16 24.47
C VAL A 334 17.64 3.14 23.68
N LEU A 335 18.27 2.38 22.80
CA LEU A 335 17.59 1.35 22.02
C LEU A 335 17.05 0.22 22.90
N GLU A 336 17.80 -0.19 23.92
CA GLU A 336 17.35 -1.19 24.88
C GLU A 336 16.16 -0.70 25.71
N ALA A 337 16.15 0.57 26.12
CA ALA A 337 15.01 1.17 26.81
C ALA A 337 13.76 1.14 25.92
N VAL A 338 13.89 1.50 24.64
CA VAL A 338 12.76 1.46 23.69
C VAL A 338 12.26 0.03 23.48
N LYS A 339 13.17 -0.93 23.23
CA LYS A 339 12.83 -2.34 23.07
C LYS A 339 12.14 -2.91 24.32
N THR A 340 12.64 -2.56 25.50
CA THR A 340 12.05 -2.96 26.77
C THR A 340 10.64 -2.41 26.92
N ALA A 341 10.43 -1.13 26.61
CA ALA A 341 9.11 -0.49 26.68
C ALA A 341 8.14 -1.10 25.67
N ALA A 342 8.62 -1.48 24.48
CA ALA A 342 7.84 -2.08 23.41
C ALA A 342 7.66 -3.61 23.55
N ASP A 343 8.18 -4.23 24.61
CA ASP A 343 8.11 -5.68 24.77
C ASP A 343 6.71 -6.13 25.25
N PRO A 344 6.00 -6.98 24.49
CA PRO A 344 4.70 -7.52 24.91
C PRO A 344 4.76 -8.30 26.23
N ASN A 345 5.93 -8.87 26.56
CA ASN A 345 6.16 -9.65 27.77
C ASN A 345 6.73 -8.81 28.92
N PHE A 346 6.77 -7.48 28.80
CA PHE A 346 7.27 -6.61 29.87
C PHE A 346 6.55 -6.88 31.21
N ILE A 347 5.21 -6.90 31.22
CA ILE A 347 4.40 -7.10 32.43
C ILE A 347 4.69 -8.45 33.09
N PRO A 348 4.54 -9.62 32.41
CA PRO A 348 4.87 -10.91 33.02
C PRO A 348 6.30 -11.01 33.57
N ARG A 349 7.28 -10.38 32.91
CA ARG A 349 8.66 -10.35 33.41
C ARG A 349 8.80 -9.55 34.69
N MET A 350 8.14 -8.39 34.77
CA MET A 350 8.18 -7.54 35.95
C MET A 350 7.43 -8.17 37.13
N GLU A 351 6.31 -8.87 36.89
CA GLU A 351 5.61 -9.64 37.93
C GLU A 351 6.50 -10.73 38.52
N LYS A 352 7.20 -11.47 37.64
CA LYS A 352 8.17 -12.49 38.06
C LYS A 352 9.32 -11.90 38.87
N TYR A 353 9.86 -10.76 38.45
CA TYR A 353 10.94 -10.06 39.14
C TYR A 353 10.49 -9.52 40.51
N ALA A 354 9.33 -8.86 40.55
CA ALA A 354 8.80 -8.24 41.76
C ALA A 354 8.09 -9.23 42.71
N GLN A 355 7.85 -10.47 42.26
CA GLN A 355 7.12 -11.52 42.99
C GLN A 355 5.73 -11.07 43.48
N ARG A 356 5.05 -10.24 42.67
CA ARG A 356 3.71 -9.73 42.97
C ARG A 356 2.98 -9.38 41.68
N ASP A 357 1.65 -9.32 41.77
CA ASP A 357 0.80 -8.79 40.72
C ASP A 357 1.01 -7.27 40.60
N ILE A 358 1.19 -6.81 39.37
CA ILE A 358 1.37 -5.39 39.02
C ILE A 358 0.35 -4.92 37.99
N SER A 359 -0.73 -5.68 37.79
CA SER A 359 -1.78 -5.49 36.77
C SER A 359 -2.69 -4.29 37.06
N GLN A 360 -2.10 -3.11 37.27
CA GLN A 360 -2.78 -1.83 37.28
C GLN A 360 -2.78 -1.22 35.88
N ASN A 361 -3.87 -0.58 35.51
CA ASN A 361 -3.99 0.12 34.22
C ASN A 361 -4.59 1.51 34.48
N PRO A 362 -3.82 2.59 34.29
CA PRO A 362 -2.46 2.63 33.74
C PRO A 362 -1.36 2.17 34.71
N LEU A 363 -0.27 1.61 34.18
CA LEU A 363 0.94 1.30 34.94
C LEU A 363 1.92 2.47 34.87
N PHE A 364 2.18 3.12 36.00
CA PHE A 364 3.28 4.05 36.18
C PHE A 364 4.43 3.38 36.94
N PHE A 365 5.64 3.44 36.39
CA PHE A 365 6.78 2.71 36.92
C PHE A 365 8.14 3.35 36.58
N GLU A 366 9.15 2.90 37.30
CA GLU A 366 10.57 3.16 37.07
C GLU A 366 11.25 1.81 36.85
N PHE A 367 12.01 1.68 35.78
CA PHE A 367 12.75 0.48 35.43
C PHE A 367 14.18 0.85 35.06
N VAL A 368 15.14 0.06 35.53
CA VAL A 368 16.55 0.16 35.12
C VAL A 368 17.07 -1.23 34.79
N SER A 369 17.74 -1.35 33.65
CA SER A 369 18.54 -2.53 33.31
C SER A 369 19.99 -2.17 33.10
N HIS A 370 20.85 -3.09 33.50
CA HIS A 370 22.23 -3.17 33.05
C HIS A 370 22.26 -3.92 31.71
N LEU A 371 23.16 -3.55 30.82
CA LEU A 371 23.31 -4.21 29.54
C LEU A 371 24.77 -4.23 29.06
N GLU A 372 25.10 -5.31 28.37
CA GLU A 372 26.36 -5.50 27.67
C GLU A 372 26.07 -5.67 26.18
N GLY A 373 26.83 -4.98 25.35
CA GLY A 373 26.63 -5.04 23.91
C GLY A 373 27.77 -4.49 23.08
N VAL A 374 27.56 -4.57 21.76
CA VAL A 374 28.51 -4.08 20.77
C VAL A 374 27.74 -3.21 19.79
N GLU A 375 28.31 -2.04 19.49
CA GLU A 375 27.70 -1.03 18.61
C GLU A 375 26.28 -0.61 19.07
N LEU A 376 25.24 -1.12 18.41
CA LEU A 376 23.82 -0.79 18.65
C LEU A 376 23.02 -1.98 19.18
N THR A 377 23.68 -3.11 19.47
CA THR A 377 23.02 -4.37 19.81
C THR A 377 23.42 -4.84 21.21
N ALA A 378 22.43 -4.93 22.10
CA ALA A 378 22.56 -5.61 23.39
C ALA A 378 22.44 -7.12 23.20
N PHE A 379 23.36 -7.88 23.78
CA PHE A 379 23.29 -9.35 23.81
C PHE A 379 23.04 -9.90 25.21
N ARG A 380 23.27 -9.08 26.24
CA ARG A 380 22.94 -9.42 27.63
C ARG A 380 22.27 -8.24 28.31
N THR A 381 21.16 -8.51 28.97
CA THR A 381 20.40 -7.51 29.72
C THR A 381 20.01 -8.10 31.08
N GLU A 382 20.17 -7.31 32.14
CA GLU A 382 19.88 -7.71 33.51
C GLU A 382 19.06 -6.62 34.21
N ILE A 383 17.93 -7.00 34.80
CA ILE A 383 17.08 -6.07 35.56
C ILE A 383 17.81 -5.70 36.85
N LYS A 384 18.07 -4.41 37.05
CA LYS A 384 18.73 -3.89 38.26
C LYS A 384 17.73 -3.23 39.21
N TYR A 385 16.67 -2.64 38.67
CA TYR A 385 15.67 -1.97 39.48
C TYR A 385 14.31 -1.94 38.80
N PHE A 386 13.28 -2.15 39.60
CA PHE A 386 11.89 -1.96 39.19
C PHE A 386 11.09 -1.44 40.38
N ASN A 387 10.39 -0.32 40.18
CA ASN A 387 9.52 0.27 41.17
C ASN A 387 8.25 0.81 40.52
N ILE A 388 7.14 0.78 41.25
CA ILE A 388 5.85 1.30 40.78
C ILE A 388 5.60 2.63 41.49
N PHE A 389 5.14 3.64 40.75
CA PHE A 389 4.73 4.90 41.37
C PHE A 389 3.44 4.69 42.18
N ASP A 390 3.45 5.13 43.43
CA ASP A 390 2.25 5.23 44.25
C ASP A 390 1.51 6.51 43.84
N VAL A 391 0.59 6.42 42.88
CA VAL A 391 -0.15 7.59 42.33
C VAL A 391 -1.04 8.25 43.40
N ASN A 392 -1.25 7.58 44.55
CA ASN A 392 -2.06 8.07 45.66
C ASN A 392 -1.23 8.77 46.76
N LYS A 393 0.09 8.91 46.59
CA LYS A 393 0.99 9.66 47.48
C LYS A 393 1.78 10.70 46.71
#